data_AF-A0ABD6EK49-F1
#
_entry.id   AF-A0ABD6EK49-F1
#
_cell.length_a   1.000
_cell.length_b   1.000
_cell.length_c   1.000
_cell.angle_alpha   90.00
_cell.angle_beta   90.00
_cell.angle_gamma   90.00
#
_symmetry.space_group_name_H-M   'P 1'
#
loop_
_entity.id
_entity.type
_entity.pdbx_description
1 polymer ?
#
loop_
_entity_poly.entity_id
_entity_poly.type
_entity_poly.pdbx_seq_one_letter_code
_entity_poly.pdbx_strand_id
1 'polypeptide(L)'
;CRCPDGFTGKLCNEVMPGYGASCGGRIEVTKNWQTISSPGYPAEFREGQECSWLLVAPANHHVELQFVGNFEMYCKVRHSLCMDYIEIRNSTDFANTGMRYCCFGTPKGRIRSATTDMLVLFRSFYRSGKGFQAQIRSAPAPGSFYDWSEWSPCSASCGGCGTRFRTRRCVTTHTCIGPETDSEVCGRTPCEDFCPTKTFVTTECGGFLAGLNRFRCKQEKTLMLPCINKCCPGFQLEDSKCIEAKNMGFALI
;
A
#
# COMPACT_ATOMS: atom_id res chain seq x y z
N CYS A 1 -3.93 32.68 -22.10
CA CYS A 1 -4.71 31.83 -21.18
C CYS A 1 -4.42 32.23 -19.76
N ARG A 2 -5.40 32.18 -18.86
CA ARG A 2 -5.20 32.40 -17.43
C ARG A 2 -5.03 31.04 -16.75
N CYS A 3 -4.05 30.90 -15.86
CA CYS A 3 -3.86 29.66 -15.12
C CYS A 3 -5.01 29.43 -14.12
N PRO A 4 -5.37 28.16 -13.82
CA PRO A 4 -6.25 27.87 -12.70
C PRO A 4 -5.69 28.45 -11.40
N ASP A 5 -6.59 28.90 -10.51
CA ASP A 5 -6.14 29.47 -9.23
C ASP A 5 -5.23 28.49 -8.48
N GLY A 6 -4.11 29.01 -7.97
CA GLY A 6 -3.05 28.22 -7.33
C GLY A 6 -1.91 27.78 -8.25
N PHE A 7 -2.02 28.02 -9.56
CA PHE A 7 -0.94 27.77 -10.52
C PHE A 7 -0.45 29.05 -11.20
N THR A 8 0.80 29.02 -11.66
CA THR A 8 1.49 30.11 -12.36
C THR A 8 2.45 29.57 -13.42
N GLY A 9 3.21 30.47 -14.05
CA GLY A 9 4.16 30.15 -15.10
C GLY A 9 3.52 30.12 -16.49
N LYS A 10 4.35 30.00 -17.53
CA LYS A 10 3.90 30.04 -18.93
C LYS A 10 2.97 28.87 -19.30
N LEU A 11 3.15 27.73 -18.63
CA LEU A 11 2.41 26.49 -18.88
C LEU A 11 1.49 26.09 -17.71
N CYS A 12 1.33 26.95 -16.69
CA CYS A 12 0.49 26.66 -15.52
C CYS A 12 0.91 25.38 -14.75
N ASN A 13 2.20 25.06 -14.79
CA ASN A 13 2.79 23.87 -14.17
C ASN A 13 3.54 24.19 -12.86
N GLU A 14 3.65 25.47 -12.51
CA GLU A 14 4.28 25.93 -11.29
C GLU A 14 3.20 26.25 -10.25
N VAL A 15 3.45 25.89 -8.99
CA VAL A 15 2.54 26.27 -7.89
C VAL A 15 2.78 27.74 -7.55
N MET A 16 1.70 28.49 -7.42
CA MET A 16 1.76 29.90 -7.06
C MET A 16 2.48 30.05 -5.69
N PRO A 17 3.53 30.89 -5.59
CA PRO A 17 4.24 31.08 -4.33
C PRO A 17 3.33 31.74 -3.29
N GLY A 18 3.63 31.52 -2.01
CA GLY A 18 2.91 32.19 -0.93
C GLY A 18 3.00 33.71 -1.03
N TYR A 19 1.88 34.39 -0.80
CA TYR A 19 1.80 35.85 -0.73
C TYR A 19 1.48 36.28 0.71
N GLY A 20 2.17 37.30 1.23
CA GLY A 20 2.03 37.73 2.63
C GLY A 20 2.52 36.71 3.69
N ALA A 21 3.04 35.55 3.26
CA ALA A 21 3.57 34.47 4.09
C ALA A 21 4.49 33.54 3.29
N SER A 22 5.43 32.88 3.99
CA SER A 22 6.23 31.79 3.43
C SER A 22 5.51 30.46 3.63
N CYS A 23 4.67 30.08 2.68
CA CYS A 23 3.83 28.88 2.72
C CYS A 23 3.51 28.38 1.29
N GLY A 24 2.89 27.21 1.18
CA GLY A 24 2.55 26.61 -0.11
C GLY A 24 3.63 25.70 -0.68
N GLY A 25 3.55 25.47 -1.99
CA GLY A 25 4.50 24.67 -2.76
C GLY A 25 3.98 23.26 -3.10
N ARG A 26 4.83 22.51 -3.80
CA ARG A 26 4.56 21.10 -4.15
C ARG A 26 5.03 20.20 -3.02
N ILE A 27 4.17 19.29 -2.56
CA ILE A 27 4.49 18.32 -1.51
C ILE A 27 4.20 16.91 -2.02
N GLU A 28 5.24 16.10 -2.11
CA GLU A 28 5.11 14.67 -2.35
C GLU A 28 4.69 14.00 -1.02
N VAL A 29 3.48 13.46 -0.96
CA VAL A 29 2.91 12.92 0.27
C VAL A 29 3.34 11.47 0.50
N THR A 30 3.68 11.16 1.74
CA THR A 30 4.11 9.81 2.14
C THR A 30 3.00 9.05 2.87
N LYS A 31 3.18 7.76 3.15
CA LYS A 31 2.24 6.98 3.97
C LYS A 31 2.12 7.52 5.40
N ASN A 32 3.18 8.18 5.89
CA ASN A 32 3.19 8.83 7.19
C ASN A 32 2.49 10.18 7.13
N TRP A 33 1.82 10.55 8.23
CA TRP A 33 1.17 11.84 8.35
C TRP A 33 2.19 12.98 8.30
N GLN A 34 1.97 13.90 7.38
CA GLN A 34 2.63 15.20 7.30
C GLN A 34 1.60 16.28 7.63
N THR A 35 2.07 17.47 8.03
CA THR A 35 1.19 18.55 8.47
C THR A 35 1.33 19.76 7.57
N ILE A 36 0.19 20.35 7.21
CA ILE A 36 0.10 21.70 6.63
C ILE A 36 -0.82 22.55 7.52
N SER A 37 -0.58 23.85 7.55
CA SER A 37 -1.37 24.77 8.37
C SER A 37 -1.39 26.17 7.78
N SER A 38 -2.31 26.99 8.26
CA SER A 38 -2.25 28.43 8.05
C SER A 38 -0.95 29.00 8.64
N PRO A 39 -0.41 30.10 8.08
CA PRO A 39 0.78 30.75 8.61
C PRO A 39 0.60 31.14 10.08
N GLY A 40 1.56 30.77 10.93
CA GLY A 40 1.56 31.13 12.36
C GLY A 40 0.77 30.19 13.29
N TYR A 41 0.05 29.19 12.77
CA TYR A 41 -0.72 28.26 13.60
C TYR A 41 0.16 27.63 14.71
N PRO A 42 -0.30 27.55 15.99
CA PRO A 42 -1.66 27.79 16.49
C PRO A 42 -2.00 29.25 16.84
N ALA A 43 -1.09 30.21 16.57
CA ALA A 43 -1.41 31.63 16.63
C ALA A 43 -2.27 32.04 15.41
N GLU A 44 -2.76 33.28 15.42
CA GLU A 44 -3.62 33.78 14.36
C GLU A 44 -2.85 34.05 13.06
N PHE A 45 -3.48 33.73 11.92
CA PHE A 45 -3.00 34.16 10.62
C PHE A 45 -3.28 35.66 10.41
N ARG A 46 -2.59 36.29 9.45
CA ARG A 46 -2.79 37.71 9.09
C ARG A 46 -3.68 37.86 7.86
N GLU A 47 -4.33 39.01 7.72
CA GLU A 47 -5.05 39.35 6.49
C GLU A 47 -4.10 39.48 5.29
N GLY A 48 -4.62 39.26 4.09
CA GLY A 48 -3.89 39.32 2.83
C GLY A 48 -2.96 38.13 2.55
N GLN A 49 -2.98 37.07 3.36
CA GLN A 49 -2.16 35.89 3.14
C GLN A 49 -2.78 34.91 2.14
N GLU A 50 -1.95 34.38 1.24
CA GLU A 50 -2.33 33.36 0.27
C GLU A 50 -1.31 32.23 0.26
N CYS A 51 -1.78 31.00 0.33
CA CYS A 51 -0.94 29.80 0.20
C CYS A 51 -1.57 28.83 -0.78
N SER A 52 -0.76 28.20 -1.62
CA SER A 52 -1.22 27.18 -2.56
C SER A 52 -0.33 25.95 -2.44
N TRP A 53 -0.93 24.80 -2.15
CA TRP A 53 -0.24 23.52 -2.04
C TRP A 53 -0.73 22.56 -3.11
N LEU A 54 0.19 22.01 -3.89
CA LEU A 54 -0.07 20.85 -4.74
C LEU A 54 0.44 19.60 -4.01
N LEU A 55 -0.49 18.79 -3.53
CA LEU A 55 -0.19 17.54 -2.84
C LEU A 55 -0.18 16.41 -3.87
N VAL A 56 0.85 15.58 -3.85
CA VAL A 56 1.06 14.53 -4.87
C VAL A 56 1.38 13.21 -4.21
N ALA A 57 0.52 12.22 -4.45
CA ALA A 57 0.69 10.85 -3.98
C ALA A 57 1.49 10.03 -5.01
N PRO A 58 2.19 8.97 -4.57
CA PRO A 58 2.82 8.02 -5.48
C PRO A 58 1.78 7.32 -6.38
N ALA A 59 2.27 6.65 -7.43
CA ALA A 59 1.43 5.87 -8.32
C ALA A 59 0.54 4.87 -7.55
N ASN A 60 -0.70 4.68 -8.01
CA ASN A 60 -1.74 3.84 -7.40
C ASN A 60 -2.21 4.28 -6.00
N HIS A 61 -1.83 5.48 -5.56
CA HIS A 61 -2.30 6.07 -4.32
C HIS A 61 -3.06 7.38 -4.60
N HIS A 62 -3.84 7.79 -3.61
CA HIS A 62 -4.54 9.06 -3.57
C HIS A 62 -4.10 9.84 -2.34
N VAL A 63 -4.25 11.16 -2.40
CA VAL A 63 -4.02 12.05 -1.27
C VAL A 63 -5.21 11.93 -0.33
N GLU A 64 -4.93 11.71 0.96
CA GLU A 64 -5.91 11.76 2.04
C GLU A 64 -5.59 12.94 2.96
N LEU A 65 -6.57 13.80 3.20
CA LEU A 65 -6.48 14.97 4.05
C LEU A 65 -7.51 14.90 5.18
N GLN A 66 -7.11 15.29 6.39
CA GLN A 66 -8.02 15.51 7.51
C GLN A 66 -7.68 16.78 8.28
N PHE A 67 -8.69 17.55 8.68
CA PHE A 67 -8.50 18.70 9.56
C PHE A 67 -8.28 18.23 11.00
N VAL A 68 -7.31 18.85 11.67
CA VAL A 68 -6.95 18.56 13.06
C VAL A 68 -6.81 19.87 13.84
N GLY A 69 -6.91 19.79 15.18
CA GLY A 69 -6.84 20.97 16.04
C GLY A 69 -8.03 21.92 15.87
N ASN A 70 -7.86 23.15 16.34
CA ASN A 70 -8.86 24.21 16.21
C ASN A 70 -8.92 24.73 14.77
N PHE A 71 -10.13 25.03 14.31
CA PHE A 71 -10.40 25.59 12.99
C PHE A 71 -11.26 26.85 13.14
N GLU A 72 -10.78 27.96 12.58
CA GLU A 72 -11.51 29.22 12.56
C GLU A 72 -11.10 30.07 11.35
N MET A 73 -12.06 30.32 10.46
CA MET A 73 -11.92 31.29 9.36
C MET A 73 -13.13 32.20 9.30
N TYR A 74 -12.97 33.45 8.85
CA TYR A 74 -14.08 34.40 8.82
C TYR A 74 -15.12 34.03 7.75
N CYS A 75 -16.38 34.03 8.16
CA CYS A 75 -17.52 33.77 7.29
C CYS A 75 -18.72 34.64 7.68
N LYS A 76 -19.60 34.92 6.72
CA LYS A 76 -20.91 35.53 6.97
C LYS A 76 -21.95 34.42 7.12
N VAL A 77 -22.15 33.97 8.36
CA VAL A 77 -23.03 32.83 8.71
C VAL A 77 -24.42 32.93 8.08
N ARG A 78 -25.05 34.11 8.10
CA ARG A 78 -26.40 34.32 7.54
C ARG A 78 -26.51 34.09 6.04
N HIS A 79 -25.40 34.21 5.31
CA HIS A 79 -25.36 34.08 3.84
C HIS A 79 -24.58 32.86 3.38
N SER A 80 -24.12 31.99 4.31
CA SER A 80 -23.24 30.85 4.03
C SER A 80 -22.03 31.24 3.16
N LEU A 81 -21.49 32.44 3.37
CA LEU A 81 -20.42 33.00 2.54
C LEU A 81 -19.09 32.96 3.27
N CYS A 82 -18.12 32.24 2.72
CA CYS A 82 -16.74 32.27 3.19
C CYS A 82 -16.02 33.50 2.65
N MET A 83 -15.57 34.37 3.54
CA MET A 83 -14.76 35.54 3.19
C MET A 83 -13.27 35.16 3.24
N ASP A 84 -12.88 34.45 4.29
CA ASP A 84 -11.62 33.72 4.37
C ASP A 84 -11.93 32.23 4.25
N TYR A 85 -11.09 31.47 3.55
CA TYR A 85 -11.35 30.05 3.33
C TYR A 85 -10.09 29.24 3.08
N ILE A 86 -10.26 27.93 3.31
CA ILE A 86 -9.46 26.90 2.68
C ILE A 86 -10.32 26.21 1.63
N GLU A 87 -9.84 26.14 0.40
CA GLU A 87 -10.48 25.45 -0.71
C GLU A 87 -9.71 24.17 -1.01
N ILE A 88 -10.44 23.05 -1.10
CA ILE A 88 -9.90 21.74 -1.43
C ILE A 88 -10.45 21.32 -2.79
N ARG A 89 -9.57 21.21 -3.78
CA ARG A 89 -9.88 20.65 -5.11
C ARG A 89 -9.32 19.24 -5.16
N ASN A 90 -10.21 18.26 -5.12
CA ASN A 90 -9.90 16.84 -5.06
C ASN A 90 -10.42 16.06 -6.30
N SER A 91 -10.83 16.78 -7.35
CA SER A 91 -11.31 16.26 -8.63
C SER A 91 -10.19 16.09 -9.67
N THR A 92 -10.50 15.46 -10.80
CA THR A 92 -9.59 15.26 -11.95
C THR A 92 -9.21 16.55 -12.68
N ASP A 93 -9.97 17.63 -12.47
CA ASP A 93 -9.75 18.93 -13.08
C ASP A 93 -9.69 20.00 -11.97
N PHE A 94 -8.59 20.73 -11.92
CA PHE A 94 -8.36 21.83 -10.99
C PHE A 94 -8.83 23.20 -11.52
N ALA A 95 -9.37 23.28 -12.74
CA ALA A 95 -9.99 24.51 -13.25
C ALA A 95 -11.29 24.85 -12.51
N ASN A 96 -12.01 23.85 -12.03
CA ASN A 96 -13.25 24.02 -11.28
C ASN A 96 -12.99 24.36 -9.81
N THR A 97 -13.87 25.16 -9.22
CA THR A 97 -13.83 25.49 -7.79
C THR A 97 -14.10 24.27 -6.92
N GLY A 98 -13.29 24.11 -5.88
CA GLY A 98 -13.42 23.03 -4.91
C GLY A 98 -14.35 23.33 -3.73
N MET A 99 -14.32 22.45 -2.74
CA MET A 99 -15.05 22.63 -1.48
C MET A 99 -14.35 23.68 -0.63
N ARG A 100 -15.09 24.71 -0.18
CA ARG A 100 -14.58 25.76 0.71
C ARG A 100 -14.99 25.50 2.15
N TYR A 101 -14.03 25.59 3.06
CA TYR A 101 -14.25 25.51 4.49
C TYR A 101 -13.90 26.85 5.14
N CYS A 102 -14.80 27.31 5.99
CA CYS A 102 -14.71 28.55 6.77
C CYS A 102 -15.61 28.45 8.01
N CYS A 103 -15.76 29.53 8.77
CA CYS A 103 -16.43 29.58 10.07
C CYS A 103 -15.65 28.86 11.18
N PHE A 104 -16.23 28.82 12.37
CA PHE A 104 -15.69 28.10 13.53
C PHE A 104 -16.11 26.63 13.51
N GLY A 105 -15.20 25.77 13.94
CA GLY A 105 -15.46 24.34 14.16
C GLY A 105 -14.72 23.47 13.15
N THR A 106 -13.97 22.51 13.67
CA THR A 106 -13.11 21.64 12.86
C THR A 106 -13.95 20.70 12.01
N PRO A 107 -13.87 20.79 10.66
CA PRO A 107 -14.58 19.88 9.78
C PRO A 107 -14.24 18.42 10.11
N LYS A 108 -15.27 17.56 10.14
CA LYS A 108 -15.13 16.14 10.45
C LYS A 108 -15.09 15.32 9.17
N GLY A 109 -14.34 14.24 9.19
CA GLY A 109 -14.18 13.33 8.06
C GLY A 109 -12.84 13.45 7.37
N ARG A 110 -12.55 12.46 6.53
CA ARG A 110 -11.36 12.42 5.68
C ARG A 110 -11.76 12.73 4.25
N ILE A 111 -10.97 13.55 3.58
CA ILE A 111 -11.17 13.93 2.19
C ILE A 111 -10.12 13.20 1.36
N ARG A 112 -10.54 12.54 0.28
CA ARG A 112 -9.65 11.85 -0.64
C ARG A 112 -9.70 12.48 -2.02
N SER A 113 -8.56 12.52 -2.71
CA SER A 113 -8.50 12.85 -4.13
C SER A 113 -9.09 11.75 -5.01
N ALA A 114 -9.63 12.15 -6.16
CA ALA A 114 -10.05 11.25 -7.23
C ALA A 114 -8.86 10.75 -8.06
N THR A 115 -7.74 11.46 -8.02
CA THR A 115 -6.50 11.20 -8.75
C THR A 115 -5.31 11.13 -7.79
N THR A 116 -4.09 11.03 -8.32
CA THR A 116 -2.86 11.07 -7.52
C THR A 116 -2.57 12.42 -6.88
N ASP A 117 -3.32 13.47 -7.20
CA ASP A 117 -3.06 14.83 -6.75
C ASP A 117 -4.27 15.53 -6.14
N MET A 118 -3.99 16.52 -5.29
CA MET A 118 -4.98 17.38 -4.63
C MET A 118 -4.42 18.79 -4.52
N LEU A 119 -5.21 19.79 -4.92
CA LEU A 119 -4.86 21.20 -4.75
C LEU A 119 -5.56 21.77 -3.51
N VAL A 120 -4.77 22.39 -2.63
CA VAL A 120 -5.26 23.05 -1.43
C VAL A 120 -4.91 24.54 -1.50
N LEU A 121 -5.91 25.40 -1.38
CA LEU A 121 -5.75 26.84 -1.44
C LEU A 121 -6.19 27.45 -0.12
N PHE A 122 -5.33 28.23 0.53
CA PHE A 122 -5.70 29.05 1.67
C PHE A 122 -5.72 30.51 1.24
N ARG A 123 -6.81 31.22 1.54
CA ARG A 123 -7.00 32.63 1.21
C ARG A 123 -7.62 33.37 2.40
N SER A 124 -6.89 34.33 2.96
CA SER A 124 -7.35 35.21 4.03
C SER A 124 -7.49 36.64 3.53
N PHE A 125 -8.65 37.03 3.02
CA PHE A 125 -8.87 38.33 2.43
C PHE A 125 -9.37 39.39 3.41
N TYR A 126 -10.01 39.00 4.51
CA TYR A 126 -10.80 39.94 5.32
C TYR A 126 -10.21 40.27 6.70
N ARG A 127 -9.87 39.28 7.55
CA ARG A 127 -9.34 39.54 8.90
C ARG A 127 -8.51 38.38 9.44
N SER A 128 -7.82 38.59 10.56
CA SER A 128 -7.14 37.51 11.30
C SER A 128 -8.11 36.50 11.92
N GLY A 129 -7.62 35.27 12.12
CA GLY A 129 -8.33 34.20 12.82
C GLY A 129 -7.38 33.07 13.18
N LYS A 130 -7.84 32.07 13.95
CA LYS A 130 -6.98 30.93 14.35
C LYS A 130 -6.50 30.08 13.18
N GLY A 131 -7.24 30.07 12.06
CA GLY A 131 -6.87 29.37 10.85
C GLY A 131 -7.13 27.87 10.92
N PHE A 132 -6.21 27.08 10.41
CA PHE A 132 -6.37 25.63 10.33
C PHE A 132 -5.05 24.90 10.52
N GLN A 133 -5.16 23.64 10.94
CA GLN A 133 -4.14 22.63 10.76
C GLN A 133 -4.78 21.41 10.10
N ALA A 134 -4.05 20.79 9.18
CA ALA A 134 -4.48 19.58 8.50
C ALA A 134 -3.33 18.58 8.43
N GLN A 135 -3.67 17.31 8.58
CA GLN A 135 -2.76 16.20 8.32
C GLN A 135 -3.04 15.62 6.94
N ILE A 136 -1.97 15.34 6.21
CA ILE A 136 -2.00 14.81 4.85
C ILE A 136 -1.15 13.54 4.78
N ARG A 137 -1.58 12.57 3.98
CA ARG A 137 -0.82 11.37 3.68
C ARG A 137 -1.23 10.77 2.35
N SER A 138 -0.41 9.86 1.87
CA SER A 138 -0.72 8.92 0.81
C SER A 138 -1.55 7.77 1.36
N ALA A 139 -2.68 7.48 0.70
CA ALA A 139 -3.51 6.31 0.97
C ALA A 139 -3.70 5.52 -0.33
N PRO A 140 -3.80 4.18 -0.29
CA PRO A 140 -4.04 3.39 -1.50
C PRO A 140 -5.34 3.83 -2.19
N ALA A 141 -5.32 3.88 -3.52
CA ALA A 141 -6.47 4.26 -4.34
C ALA A 141 -7.65 3.28 -4.13
N PRO A 142 -8.89 3.72 -4.30
CA PRO A 142 -10.04 2.81 -4.26
C PRO A 142 -9.89 1.70 -5.32
N GLY A 143 -10.14 0.44 -4.94
CA GLY A 143 -9.95 -0.71 -5.84
C GLY A 143 -8.49 -1.14 -6.04
N SER A 144 -7.55 -0.54 -5.30
CA SER A 144 -6.17 -1.02 -5.22
C SER A 144 -5.98 -1.96 -4.03
N PHE A 145 -4.91 -2.75 -4.07
CA PHE A 145 -4.48 -3.55 -2.93
C PHE A 145 -3.58 -2.73 -1.99
N TYR A 146 -3.64 -3.04 -0.70
CA TYR A 146 -2.54 -2.69 0.21
C TYR A 146 -1.24 -3.37 -0.23
N ASP A 147 -0.11 -2.91 0.32
CA ASP A 147 1.17 -3.59 0.09
C ASP A 147 1.08 -5.06 0.52
N TRP A 148 1.88 -5.90 -0.14
CA TRP A 148 2.08 -7.27 0.30
C TRP A 148 2.64 -7.31 1.72
N SER A 149 2.21 -8.31 2.49
CA SER A 149 2.87 -8.69 3.72
C SER A 149 4.32 -9.11 3.45
N GLU A 150 5.12 -9.15 4.51
CA GLU A 150 6.36 -9.93 4.49
C GLU A 150 6.04 -11.39 4.14
N TRP A 151 7.01 -12.05 3.51
CA TRP A 151 6.92 -13.47 3.22
C TRP A 151 6.90 -14.28 4.52
N SER A 152 6.09 -15.32 4.57
CA SER A 152 6.14 -16.31 5.64
C SER A 152 7.52 -16.97 5.72
N PRO A 153 7.88 -17.56 6.88
CA PRO A 153 8.96 -18.53 6.92
C PRO A 153 8.74 -19.63 5.88
N CYS A 154 9.84 -20.18 5.38
CA CYS A 154 9.76 -21.27 4.42
C CYS A 154 9.24 -22.54 5.10
N SER A 155 8.32 -23.27 4.45
CA SER A 155 7.77 -24.52 5.00
C SER A 155 8.79 -25.66 5.09
N ALA A 156 9.90 -25.57 4.35
CA ALA A 156 11.05 -26.46 4.46
C ALA A 156 12.34 -25.63 4.47
N SER A 157 13.32 -26.02 5.29
CA SER A 157 14.61 -25.31 5.39
C SER A 157 15.58 -25.62 4.25
N CYS A 158 15.40 -26.74 3.54
CA CYS A 158 16.31 -27.23 2.51
C CYS A 158 15.58 -28.04 1.42
N GLY A 159 16.31 -28.38 0.36
CA GLY A 159 15.92 -29.28 -0.72
C GLY A 159 15.10 -28.63 -1.84
N GLY A 160 14.73 -27.35 -1.71
CA GLY A 160 13.98 -26.62 -2.73
C GLY A 160 12.49 -26.96 -2.79
N CYS A 161 11.95 -27.84 -1.93
CA CYS A 161 10.50 -28.10 -1.87
C CYS A 161 9.75 -27.24 -0.85
N GLY A 162 10.44 -26.30 -0.21
CA GLY A 162 9.79 -25.35 0.67
C GLY A 162 8.95 -24.37 -0.12
N THR A 163 7.86 -23.94 0.48
CA THR A 163 6.99 -22.89 -0.04
C THR A 163 6.81 -21.82 1.02
N ARG A 164 6.80 -20.57 0.59
CA ARG A 164 6.43 -19.43 1.43
C ARG A 164 5.35 -18.62 0.75
N PHE A 165 4.57 -17.93 1.57
CA PHE A 165 3.38 -17.22 1.14
C PHE A 165 3.44 -15.78 1.65
N ARG A 166 2.85 -14.87 0.89
CA ARG A 166 2.56 -13.51 1.34
C ARG A 166 1.14 -13.16 0.96
N THR A 167 0.53 -12.27 1.73
CA THR A 167 -0.87 -11.89 1.53
C THR A 167 -1.01 -10.38 1.40
N ARG A 168 -2.07 -9.92 0.73
CA ARG A 168 -2.46 -8.52 0.66
C ARG A 168 -3.97 -8.43 0.75
N ARG A 169 -4.48 -7.26 1.15
CA ARG A 169 -5.93 -7.04 1.28
C ARG A 169 -6.40 -6.03 0.25
N CYS A 170 -7.60 -6.24 -0.28
CA CYS A 170 -8.25 -5.25 -1.12
C CYS A 170 -8.78 -4.06 -0.30
N VAL A 171 -8.71 -2.85 -0.86
CA VAL A 171 -9.39 -1.68 -0.29
C VAL A 171 -10.88 -1.83 -0.54
N THR A 172 -11.63 -2.11 0.53
CA THR A 172 -13.02 -2.62 0.55
C THR A 172 -14.10 -1.74 -0.11
N THR A 173 -13.75 -0.57 -0.66
CA THR A 173 -14.73 0.29 -1.33
C THR A 173 -14.95 -0.08 -2.81
N HIS A 174 -14.05 -0.85 -3.43
CA HIS A 174 -14.21 -1.31 -4.83
C HIS A 174 -13.58 -2.70 -5.05
N THR A 175 -13.86 -3.29 -6.20
CA THR A 175 -13.27 -4.56 -6.66
C THR A 175 -11.81 -4.39 -7.07
N CYS A 176 -10.91 -5.16 -6.45
CA CYS A 176 -9.51 -5.23 -6.84
C CYS A 176 -9.28 -6.34 -7.89
N ILE A 177 -8.45 -6.08 -8.91
CA ILE A 177 -8.08 -7.06 -9.93
C ILE A 177 -6.75 -7.71 -9.55
N GLY A 178 -6.78 -9.00 -9.21
CA GLY A 178 -5.59 -9.81 -8.90
C GLY A 178 -5.77 -10.68 -7.66
N PRO A 179 -4.79 -11.54 -7.34
CA PRO A 179 -4.89 -12.45 -6.19
C PRO A 179 -4.58 -11.72 -4.88
N GLU A 180 -5.18 -12.20 -3.78
CA GLU A 180 -4.89 -11.75 -2.40
C GLU A 180 -3.75 -12.52 -1.74
N THR A 181 -3.35 -13.64 -2.32
CA THR A 181 -2.25 -14.50 -1.85
C THR A 181 -1.28 -14.77 -2.98
N ASP A 182 0.01 -14.70 -2.69
CA ASP A 182 1.10 -15.03 -3.59
C ASP A 182 1.99 -16.09 -2.93
N SER A 183 2.57 -16.97 -3.74
CA SER A 183 3.36 -18.11 -3.26
C SER A 183 4.60 -18.32 -4.11
N GLU A 184 5.69 -18.72 -3.46
CA GLU A 184 6.93 -19.05 -4.18
C GLU A 184 7.71 -20.17 -3.51
N VAL A 185 8.55 -20.81 -4.31
CA VAL A 185 9.46 -21.87 -3.88
C VAL A 185 10.66 -21.28 -3.14
N CYS A 186 10.96 -21.83 -1.96
CA CYS A 186 12.03 -21.41 -1.07
C CYS A 186 12.82 -22.62 -0.52
N GLY A 187 13.80 -22.38 0.37
CA GLY A 187 14.61 -23.46 0.96
C GLY A 187 15.52 -24.14 -0.05
N ARG A 188 16.10 -23.37 -1.00
CA ARG A 188 16.88 -23.92 -2.12
C ARG A 188 18.26 -24.44 -1.75
N THR A 189 18.69 -24.37 -0.50
CA THR A 189 19.92 -25.01 -0.05
C THR A 189 19.73 -26.53 -0.06
N PRO A 190 20.70 -27.33 -0.51
CA PRO A 190 20.59 -28.77 -0.39
C PRO A 190 20.56 -29.20 1.08
N CYS A 191 19.92 -30.34 1.35
CA CYS A 191 19.86 -30.90 2.70
C CYS A 191 21.16 -31.66 3.01
N GLU A 192 21.68 -31.49 4.22
CA GLU A 192 22.94 -32.08 4.71
C GLU A 192 22.79 -33.02 5.92
N ASP A 193 21.61 -33.01 6.58
CA ASP A 193 21.33 -33.80 7.78
C ASP A 193 20.50 -35.06 7.44
N PHE A 194 19.23 -35.10 7.87
CA PHE A 194 18.32 -36.21 7.67
C PHE A 194 17.13 -35.78 6.80
N CYS A 195 16.87 -36.53 5.75
CA CYS A 195 15.75 -36.29 4.84
C CYS A 195 14.66 -37.36 5.03
N PRO A 196 13.38 -36.96 4.94
CA PRO A 196 12.28 -37.92 4.87
C PRO A 196 12.38 -38.72 3.57
N THR A 197 12.62 -40.02 3.70
CA THR A 197 12.75 -40.95 2.58
C THR A 197 11.61 -41.97 2.64
N LYS A 198 10.82 -42.05 1.56
CA LYS A 198 9.80 -43.09 1.40
C LYS A 198 10.48 -44.43 1.12
N THR A 199 10.24 -45.41 1.98
CA THR A 199 10.78 -46.76 1.88
C THR A 199 9.64 -47.78 1.98
N PHE A 200 9.78 -48.92 1.32
CA PHE A 200 8.82 -50.02 1.45
C PHE A 200 9.37 -51.02 2.45
N VAL A 201 8.69 -51.16 3.59
CA VAL A 201 9.02 -52.17 4.58
C VAL A 201 8.12 -53.37 4.36
N THR A 202 8.71 -54.55 4.34
CA THR A 202 7.97 -55.80 4.23
C THR A 202 7.37 -56.13 5.59
N THR A 203 6.06 -56.10 5.71
CA THR A 203 5.31 -56.42 6.93
C THR A 203 4.36 -57.58 6.67
N GLU A 204 3.83 -58.17 7.74
CA GLU A 204 2.73 -59.13 7.62
C GLU A 204 1.49 -58.43 7.05
N CYS A 205 0.77 -59.12 6.17
CA CYS A 205 -0.45 -58.59 5.60
C CYS A 205 -1.56 -58.56 6.65
N GLY A 206 -2.10 -57.38 6.96
CA GLY A 206 -3.28 -57.26 7.83
C GLY A 206 -4.59 -57.70 7.14
N GLY A 207 -5.65 -57.90 7.92
CA GLY A 207 -6.99 -58.21 7.39
C GLY A 207 -7.15 -59.68 6.95
N PHE A 208 -7.84 -59.92 5.83
CA PHE A 208 -8.21 -61.27 5.34
C PHE A 208 -7.01 -62.19 5.05
N LEU A 209 -5.82 -61.61 4.87
CA LEU A 209 -4.57 -62.34 4.60
C LEU A 209 -3.73 -62.60 5.86
N ALA A 210 -4.15 -62.12 7.04
CA ALA A 210 -3.38 -62.23 8.29
C ALA A 210 -3.25 -63.68 8.81
N GLY A 211 -4.12 -64.59 8.38
CA GLY A 211 -4.08 -66.02 8.77
C GLY A 211 -3.27 -66.92 7.83
N LEU A 212 -2.79 -66.39 6.70
CA LEU A 212 -1.97 -67.12 5.75
C LEU A 212 -0.53 -66.65 5.92
N ASN A 213 0.24 -67.28 6.83
CA ASN A 213 1.67 -67.02 7.13
C ASN A 213 2.63 -67.14 5.90
N ARG A 214 2.09 -67.19 4.68
CA ARG A 214 2.79 -67.25 3.40
C ARG A 214 2.86 -65.92 2.64
N PHE A 215 2.11 -64.88 3.03
CA PHE A 215 2.08 -63.62 2.27
C PHE A 215 2.72 -62.47 3.04
N ARG A 216 3.70 -61.82 2.39
CA ARG A 216 4.33 -60.61 2.90
C ARG A 216 3.88 -59.40 2.08
N CYS A 217 3.39 -58.37 2.76
CA CYS A 217 2.92 -57.14 2.15
C CYS A 217 4.02 -56.06 2.23
N LYS A 218 4.07 -55.18 1.23
CA LYS A 218 4.93 -54.00 1.27
C LYS A 218 4.12 -52.83 1.79
N GLN A 219 4.48 -52.30 2.95
CA GLN A 219 3.90 -51.08 3.49
C GLN A 219 4.86 -49.91 3.24
N GLU A 220 4.34 -48.79 2.74
CA GLU A 220 5.10 -47.56 2.61
C GLU A 220 5.31 -46.93 4.00
N LYS A 221 6.55 -46.66 4.37
CA LYS A 221 6.94 -45.93 5.58
C LYS A 221 7.93 -44.82 5.22
N THR A 222 7.76 -43.65 5.84
CA THR A 222 8.73 -42.55 5.74
C THR A 222 9.75 -42.67 6.87
N LEU A 223 11.02 -42.83 6.52
CA LEU A 223 12.13 -42.88 7.46
C LEU A 223 13.00 -41.63 7.30
N MET A 224 13.47 -41.07 8.39
CA MET A 224 14.48 -40.00 8.38
C MET A 224 15.84 -40.66 8.18
N LEU A 225 16.41 -40.53 6.97
CA LEU A 225 17.69 -41.12 6.60
C LEU A 225 18.72 -40.03 6.34
N PRO A 226 20.01 -40.25 6.65
CA PRO A 226 21.05 -39.28 6.36
C PRO A 226 21.11 -38.98 4.87
N CYS A 227 21.12 -37.70 4.53
CA CYS A 227 21.18 -37.21 3.16
C CYS A 227 22.22 -36.08 3.09
N ILE A 228 23.17 -36.19 2.17
CA ILE A 228 24.22 -35.18 1.97
C ILE A 228 24.03 -34.60 0.57
N ASN A 229 23.98 -33.28 0.47
CA ASN A 229 23.81 -32.55 -0.78
C ASN A 229 22.57 -32.97 -1.60
N LYS A 230 21.45 -33.28 -0.91
CA LYS A 230 20.22 -33.73 -1.59
C LYS A 230 19.18 -32.64 -1.76
N CYS A 231 18.54 -32.67 -2.93
CA CYS A 231 17.35 -31.89 -3.25
C CYS A 231 16.09 -32.74 -3.12
N CYS A 232 14.95 -32.07 -2.90
CA CYS A 232 13.65 -32.71 -2.90
C CYS A 232 13.30 -33.24 -4.31
N PRO A 233 12.40 -34.23 -4.42
CA PRO A 233 11.90 -34.69 -5.70
C PRO A 233 11.40 -33.53 -6.57
N GLY A 234 11.77 -33.54 -7.86
CA GLY A 234 11.47 -32.45 -8.79
C GLY A 234 12.52 -31.33 -8.82
N PHE A 235 13.54 -31.38 -7.96
CA PHE A 235 14.65 -30.42 -7.93
C PHE A 235 16.00 -31.11 -8.20
N GLN A 236 16.89 -30.42 -8.90
CA GLN A 236 18.26 -30.85 -9.20
C GLN A 236 19.26 -29.90 -8.57
N LEU A 237 20.41 -30.44 -8.18
CA LEU A 237 21.50 -29.65 -7.61
C LEU A 237 22.31 -29.02 -8.75
N GLU A 238 22.29 -27.69 -8.83
CA GLU A 238 23.05 -26.89 -9.79
C GLU A 238 23.65 -25.70 -9.03
N ASP A 239 24.96 -25.47 -9.15
CA ASP A 239 25.71 -24.42 -8.44
C ASP A 239 25.40 -24.33 -6.93
N SER A 240 25.41 -25.50 -6.26
CA SER A 240 25.10 -25.64 -4.82
C SER A 240 23.69 -25.18 -4.42
N LYS A 241 22.74 -25.13 -5.36
CA LYS A 241 21.33 -24.82 -5.11
C LYS A 241 20.43 -25.88 -5.74
N CYS A 242 19.30 -26.14 -5.08
CA CYS A 242 18.22 -26.94 -5.60
C CYS A 242 17.35 -26.07 -6.53
N ILE A 243 17.39 -26.38 -7.82
CA ILE A 243 16.65 -25.71 -8.88
C ILE A 243 15.62 -26.69 -9.44
N GLU A 244 14.44 -26.19 -9.79
CA GLU A 244 13.38 -27.01 -10.36
C GLU A 244 13.87 -27.66 -11.66
N ALA A 245 13.74 -28.99 -11.74
CA ALA A 245 14.14 -29.74 -12.91
C ALA A 245 13.25 -29.31 -14.08
N LYS A 246 13.84 -28.75 -15.15
CA LYS A 246 13.08 -28.44 -16.36
C LYS A 246 12.46 -29.74 -16.88
N ASN A 247 11.13 -29.83 -16.88
CA ASN A 247 10.43 -30.89 -17.57
C ASN A 247 10.85 -30.86 -19.04
N MET A 248 11.68 -31.82 -19.47
CA MET A 248 11.69 -32.20 -20.88
C MET A 248 10.29 -32.75 -21.16
N GLY A 249 9.50 -31.99 -21.91
CA GLY A 249 8.13 -32.36 -22.23
C GLY A 249 8.06 -33.79 -22.74
N PHE A 250 7.12 -34.57 -22.20
CA PHE A 250 6.65 -35.76 -22.86
C PHE A 250 6.09 -35.34 -24.22
N ALA A 251 6.89 -35.50 -25.27
CA ALA A 251 6.37 -35.63 -26.62
C ALA A 251 5.55 -36.93 -26.63
N LEU A 252 4.23 -36.79 -26.56
CA LEU A 252 3.31 -37.87 -26.91
C LEU A 252 3.58 -38.23 -28.37
N ILE A 253 4.08 -39.45 -28.59
CA ILE A 253 4.09 -40.13 -29.89
C ILE A 253 2.76 -40.85 -30.04
#